data_AF-A0AAV9CTX3-F1
#
_entry.id   AF-A0AAV9CTX3-F1
#
_cell.length_a   1.000
_cell.length_b   1.000
_cell.length_c   1.000
_cell.angle_alpha   90.00
_cell.angle_beta   90.00
_cell.angle_gamma   90.00
#
_symmetry.space_group_name_H-M   'P 1'
#
loop_
_entity.id
_entity.type
_entity.pdbx_description
1 polymer ?
#
loop_
_entity_poly.entity_id
_entity_poly.type
_entity_poly.pdbx_seq_one_letter_code
_entity_poly.pdbx_strand_id
1 'polypeptide(L)'
;MDFLVSPKFCVIYMQNFSSQNRVRLMHCSLFILVNHEDNRDGIIDIYFQDRYLNAIEKNAQYLLRYVATAVIVYQMGNNMLRLIKVIQKEEFTYKDPIIEFLECVYVTFDFDGALRKLQECNDVLMNNPFLWTPNSTAVSLTEQFLENASHITERFCHIHQYSMHAEMRGPRGPPSPEGRRIPEGP
;
A
#
# COMPACT_ATOMS: atom_id res chain seq x y z
N MET A 1 31.55 -5.39 -7.95
CA MET A 1 30.07 -5.39 -7.80
C MET A 1 29.61 -4.04 -7.26
N ASP A 2 30.32 -2.95 -7.59
CA ASP A 2 30.26 -1.71 -6.81
C ASP A 2 29.46 -0.60 -7.52
N PHE A 3 29.04 -0.83 -8.77
CA PHE A 3 28.23 0.12 -9.54
C PHE A 3 26.72 0.04 -9.24
N LEU A 4 26.25 -0.97 -8.51
CA LEU A 4 24.84 -1.16 -8.14
C LEU A 4 24.42 -0.42 -6.86
N VAL A 5 25.34 0.25 -6.17
CA VAL A 5 25.07 0.90 -4.87
C VAL A 5 24.48 2.31 -5.04
N SER A 6 24.59 2.93 -6.22
CA SER A 6 23.97 4.24 -6.44
C SER A 6 22.50 4.08 -6.86
N PRO A 7 21.53 4.68 -6.13
CA PRO A 7 20.10 4.61 -6.46
C PRO A 7 19.81 5.07 -7.90
N LYS A 8 20.54 6.08 -8.38
CA LYS A 8 20.43 6.60 -9.75
C LYS A 8 20.91 5.62 -10.81
N PHE A 9 21.98 4.86 -10.53
CA PHE A 9 22.47 3.83 -11.44
C PHE A 9 21.56 2.61 -11.47
N CYS A 10 21.02 2.17 -10.32
CA CYS A 10 20.10 1.04 -10.25
C CYS A 10 18.82 1.28 -11.10
N VAL A 11 18.25 2.48 -11.00
CA VAL A 11 17.09 2.91 -11.82
C VAL A 11 17.39 2.83 -13.33
N ILE A 12 18.57 3.29 -13.76
CA ILE A 12 18.98 3.26 -15.16
C ILE A 12 19.25 1.81 -15.63
N TYR A 13 19.88 1.00 -14.78
CA TYR A 13 20.28 -0.38 -15.12
C TYR A 13 19.09 -1.35 -15.19
N MET A 14 18.04 -1.13 -14.39
CA MET A 14 16.82 -1.93 -14.41
C MET A 14 16.18 -1.96 -15.83
N GLN A 15 16.37 -0.91 -16.64
CA GLN A 15 15.65 -0.72 -17.90
C GLN A 15 16.03 -1.68 -19.06
N ASN A 16 17.11 -2.48 -18.96
CA ASN A 16 17.73 -3.17 -20.12
C ASN A 16 18.10 -4.66 -19.96
N PHE A 17 17.32 -5.49 -19.24
CA PHE A 17 17.67 -6.93 -19.07
C PHE A 17 16.52 -7.94 -19.30
N SER A 18 16.86 -9.22 -19.44
CA SER A 18 15.94 -10.38 -19.61
C SER A 18 15.18 -10.74 -18.33
N SER A 19 14.11 -11.54 -18.43
CA SER A 19 13.15 -11.83 -17.34
C SER A 19 13.77 -12.33 -16.04
N GLN A 20 14.76 -13.24 -16.09
CA GLN A 20 15.44 -13.76 -14.90
C GLN A 20 16.41 -12.75 -14.27
N ASN A 21 17.03 -11.90 -15.09
CA ASN A 21 17.93 -10.85 -14.59
C ASN A 21 17.14 -9.69 -13.97
N ARG A 22 15.90 -9.45 -14.40
CA ARG A 22 14.99 -8.47 -13.78
C ARG A 22 14.65 -8.83 -12.34
N VAL A 23 14.28 -10.08 -12.05
CA VAL A 23 13.95 -10.52 -10.68
C VAL A 23 15.15 -10.35 -9.74
N ARG A 24 16.36 -10.67 -10.21
CA ARG A 24 17.60 -10.47 -9.44
C ARG A 24 17.87 -8.99 -9.15
N LEU A 25 17.73 -8.13 -10.16
CA LEU A 25 17.91 -6.68 -10.00
C LEU A 25 16.84 -6.08 -9.08
N MET A 26 15.60 -6.55 -9.17
CA MET A 26 14.52 -6.19 -8.26
C MET A 26 14.87 -6.56 -6.83
N HIS A 27 15.26 -7.82 -6.59
CA HIS A 27 15.73 -8.26 -5.28
C HIS A 27 16.92 -7.43 -4.76
N CYS A 28 17.89 -7.06 -5.61
CA CYS A 28 18.98 -6.17 -5.22
C CYS A 28 18.50 -4.75 -4.90
N SER A 29 17.51 -4.23 -5.64
CA SER A 29 16.96 -2.89 -5.41
C SER A 29 16.14 -2.79 -4.12
N LEU A 30 15.60 -3.91 -3.61
CA LEU A 30 15.00 -3.95 -2.27
C LEU A 30 16.02 -3.58 -1.18
N PHE A 31 17.29 -3.94 -1.35
CA PHE A 31 18.33 -3.60 -0.38
C PHE A 31 18.59 -2.08 -0.38
N ILE A 32 18.55 -1.46 -1.56
CA ILE A 32 18.67 -0.01 -1.70
C ILE A 32 17.46 0.69 -1.08
N LEU A 33 16.25 0.16 -1.28
CA LEU A 33 15.01 0.72 -0.73
C LEU A 33 15.02 0.77 0.80
N VAL A 34 15.56 -0.28 1.43
CA VAL A 34 15.67 -0.38 2.90
C VAL A 34 16.80 0.51 3.43
N ASN A 35 17.98 0.47 2.80
CA ASN A 35 19.19 1.11 3.35
C ASN A 35 19.39 2.58 2.95
N HIS A 36 18.75 3.05 1.87
CA HIS A 36 18.87 4.42 1.39
C HIS A 36 17.50 5.10 1.36
N GLU A 37 17.41 6.26 2.00
CA GLU A 37 16.19 7.09 1.98
C GLU A 37 16.04 7.85 0.65
N ASP A 38 17.15 8.07 -0.04
CA ASP A 38 17.18 8.76 -1.33
C ASP A 38 16.54 7.94 -2.44
N ASN A 39 15.52 8.52 -3.08
CA ASN A 39 14.87 8.00 -4.29
C ASN A 39 14.03 6.71 -4.09
N ARG A 40 13.50 6.47 -2.89
CA ARG A 40 12.56 5.35 -2.60
C ARG A 40 11.33 5.39 -3.52
N ASP A 41 10.73 6.57 -3.71
CA ASP A 41 9.56 6.75 -4.58
C ASP A 41 9.84 6.35 -6.03
N GLY A 42 11.01 6.72 -6.56
CA GLY A 42 11.40 6.38 -7.94
C GLY A 42 11.58 4.88 -8.15
N ILE A 43 12.07 4.16 -7.13
CA ILE A 43 12.18 2.70 -7.17
C ILE A 43 10.78 2.07 -7.15
N ILE A 44 9.89 2.55 -6.27
CA ILE A 44 8.49 2.08 -6.19
C ILE A 44 7.77 2.31 -7.53
N ASP A 45 7.93 3.48 -8.15
CA ASP A 45 7.33 3.78 -9.45
C ASP A 45 7.82 2.86 -10.56
N ILE A 46 9.07 2.41 -10.52
CA ILE A 46 9.61 1.43 -11.47
C ILE A 46 8.95 0.08 -11.29
N TYR A 47 8.75 -0.37 -10.04
CA TYR A 47 8.06 -1.63 -9.75
C TYR A 47 6.65 -1.68 -10.35
N PHE A 48 5.94 -0.56 -10.37
CA PHE A 48 4.59 -0.45 -10.93
C PHE A 48 4.51 -0.32 -12.46
N GLN A 49 5.62 -0.33 -13.19
CA GLN A 49 5.55 -0.36 -14.66
C GLN A 49 5.19 -1.78 -15.13
N ASP A 50 4.33 -1.88 -16.14
CA ASP A 50 3.78 -3.16 -16.63
C ASP A 50 4.85 -4.23 -16.92
N ARG A 51 6.02 -3.83 -17.41
CA ARG A 51 7.14 -4.75 -17.69
C ARG A 51 7.73 -5.44 -16.46
N TYR A 52 7.64 -4.81 -15.29
CA TYR A 52 8.16 -5.31 -14.02
C TYR A 52 7.05 -5.98 -13.22
N LEU A 53 5.83 -5.44 -13.22
CA LEU A 53 4.65 -6.12 -12.68
C LEU A 53 4.49 -7.50 -13.32
N ASN A 54 4.41 -7.58 -14.66
CA ASN A 54 4.34 -8.87 -15.36
C ASN A 54 5.48 -9.84 -15.02
N ALA A 55 6.65 -9.33 -14.62
CA ALA A 55 7.78 -10.15 -14.21
C ALA A 55 7.64 -10.66 -12.78
N ILE A 56 7.12 -9.83 -11.85
CA ILE A 56 6.76 -10.20 -10.48
C ILE A 56 5.67 -11.27 -10.51
N GLU A 57 4.59 -11.02 -11.23
CA GLU A 57 3.42 -11.91 -11.33
C GLU A 57 3.82 -13.31 -11.81
N LYS A 58 4.66 -13.38 -12.85
CA LYS A 58 5.03 -14.65 -13.49
C LYS A 58 6.18 -15.41 -12.81
N ASN A 59 7.09 -14.72 -12.13
CA ASN A 59 8.36 -15.34 -11.70
C ASN A 59 8.67 -15.19 -10.21
N ALA A 60 8.07 -14.21 -9.51
CA ALA A 60 8.53 -13.84 -8.16
C ALA A 60 7.43 -13.13 -7.35
N GLN A 61 6.33 -13.82 -7.08
CA GLN A 61 5.18 -13.30 -6.30
C GLN A 61 5.58 -12.82 -4.89
N TYR A 62 6.62 -13.40 -4.29
CA TYR A 62 7.17 -12.97 -2.99
C TYR A 62 7.72 -11.52 -3.02
N LEU A 63 8.09 -10.98 -4.19
CA LEU A 63 8.53 -9.58 -4.30
C LEU A 63 7.37 -8.60 -4.04
N LEU A 64 6.13 -9.02 -4.33
CA LEU A 64 4.96 -8.18 -4.11
C LEU A 64 4.77 -7.86 -2.63
N ARG A 65 5.11 -8.79 -1.73
CA ARG A 65 5.13 -8.55 -0.28
C ARG A 65 5.96 -7.31 0.04
N TYR A 66 7.19 -7.25 -0.45
CA TYR A 66 8.12 -6.15 -0.16
C TYR A 66 7.67 -4.82 -0.78
N VAL A 67 7.12 -4.86 -2.00
CA VAL A 67 6.55 -3.67 -2.64
C VAL A 67 5.34 -3.17 -1.84
N ALA A 68 4.46 -4.06 -1.39
CA ALA A 68 3.32 -3.71 -0.55
C ALA A 68 3.75 -3.09 0.78
N THR A 69 4.73 -3.69 1.48
CA THR A 69 5.31 -3.11 2.69
C THR A 69 5.89 -1.73 2.42
N ALA A 70 6.65 -1.55 1.33
CA ALA A 70 7.24 -0.26 0.99
C ALA A 70 6.22 0.83 0.68
N VAL A 71 5.13 0.49 -0.04
CA VAL A 71 4.02 1.40 -0.28
C VAL A 71 3.34 1.78 1.05
N ILE A 72 3.19 0.81 1.96
CA ILE A 72 2.58 1.06 3.28
C ILE A 72 3.48 1.93 4.19
N VAL A 73 4.79 1.83 4.08
CA VAL A 73 5.70 2.61 4.94
C VAL A 73 5.99 3.99 4.35
N TYR A 74 6.32 4.06 3.05
CA TYR A 74 6.94 5.24 2.46
C TYR A 74 6.02 6.06 1.56
N GLN A 75 4.99 5.48 0.96
CA GLN A 75 4.28 6.15 -0.13
C GLN A 75 2.77 5.88 -0.14
N MET A 76 2.04 6.67 0.65
CA MET A 76 0.57 6.68 0.65
C MET A 76 0.03 7.58 -0.47
N GLY A 77 -0.75 7.03 -1.41
CA GLY A 77 -1.36 7.80 -2.50
C GLY A 77 -1.72 6.98 -3.74
N ASN A 78 -1.40 7.49 -4.93
CA ASN A 78 -1.75 6.86 -6.22
C ASN A 78 -1.18 5.44 -6.39
N ASN A 79 -0.03 5.15 -5.79
CA ASN A 79 0.60 3.83 -5.86
C ASN A 79 -0.13 2.79 -5.00
N MET A 80 -0.82 3.20 -3.93
CA MET A 80 -1.72 2.31 -3.18
C MET A 80 -2.89 1.86 -4.08
N LEU A 81 -3.53 2.77 -4.81
CA LEU A 81 -4.63 2.41 -5.72
C LEU A 81 -4.18 1.49 -6.85
N ARG A 82 -2.94 1.70 -7.36
CA ARG A 82 -2.35 0.80 -8.35
C ARG A 82 -2.09 -0.59 -7.76
N LEU A 83 -1.58 -0.66 -6.54
CA LEU A 83 -1.37 -1.91 -5.81
C LEU A 83 -2.68 -2.68 -5.63
N ILE A 84 -3.74 -2.03 -5.16
CA ILE A 84 -5.06 -2.67 -5.01
C ILE A 84 -5.59 -3.20 -6.34
N LYS A 85 -5.40 -2.46 -7.44
CA LYS A 85 -5.80 -2.95 -8.79
C LYS A 85 -5.03 -4.18 -9.24
N VAL A 86 -3.76 -4.32 -8.84
CA VAL A 86 -2.95 -5.53 -9.11
C VAL A 86 -3.48 -6.68 -8.26
N ILE A 87 -3.68 -6.45 -6.95
CA ILE A 87 -4.24 -7.43 -6.00
C ILE A 87 -5.59 -7.98 -6.49
N GLN A 88 -6.48 -7.12 -7.00
CA GLN A 88 -7.80 -7.52 -7.51
C GLN A 88 -7.77 -8.25 -8.85
N LYS A 89 -6.71 -8.08 -9.65
CA LYS A 89 -6.67 -8.59 -11.03
C LYS A 89 -6.23 -10.04 -11.13
N GLU A 90 -5.57 -10.55 -10.12
CA GLU A 90 -4.95 -11.87 -10.19
C GLU A 90 -5.79 -12.90 -9.45
N GLU A 91 -5.97 -14.06 -10.08
CA GLU A 91 -6.21 -15.32 -9.38
C GLU A 91 -4.94 -15.65 -8.54
N PHE A 92 -4.69 -14.86 -7.50
CA PHE A 92 -3.51 -15.02 -6.65
C PHE A 92 -3.60 -16.39 -5.96
N THR A 93 -2.79 -17.33 -6.43
CA THR A 93 -2.51 -18.57 -5.69
C THR A 93 -1.63 -18.29 -4.47
N TYR A 94 -0.93 -17.15 -4.47
CA TYR A 94 -0.02 -16.74 -3.41
C TYR A 94 -0.76 -16.01 -2.29
N LYS A 95 -0.89 -16.69 -1.15
CA LYS A 95 -1.50 -16.17 0.06
C LYS A 95 -0.45 -15.57 0.97
N ASP A 96 -0.57 -14.28 1.21
CA ASP A 96 0.39 -13.50 2.00
C ASP A 96 -0.37 -12.62 2.99
N PRO A 97 -0.06 -12.66 4.30
CA PRO A 97 -0.79 -11.87 5.29
C PRO A 97 -0.81 -10.37 4.99
N ILE A 98 0.24 -9.82 4.37
CA ILE A 98 0.30 -8.39 4.01
C ILE A 98 -0.66 -8.06 2.88
N ILE A 99 -0.77 -8.95 1.89
CA ILE A 99 -1.67 -8.78 0.75
C ILE A 99 -3.12 -9.00 1.18
N GLU A 100 -3.36 -10.04 1.99
CA GLU A 100 -4.69 -10.33 2.57
C GLU A 100 -5.16 -9.17 3.47
N PHE A 101 -4.27 -8.56 4.25
CA PHE A 101 -4.59 -7.36 5.03
C PHE A 101 -5.10 -6.22 4.13
N LEU A 102 -4.40 -5.93 3.03
CA LEU A 102 -4.81 -4.90 2.08
C LEU A 102 -6.14 -5.24 1.40
N GLU A 103 -6.38 -6.51 1.08
CA GLU A 103 -7.65 -6.98 0.56
C GLU A 103 -8.79 -6.77 1.57
N CYS A 104 -8.57 -7.10 2.85
CA CYS A 104 -9.52 -6.88 3.92
C CYS A 104 -9.92 -5.40 4.05
N VAL A 105 -8.94 -4.50 3.98
CA VAL A 105 -9.17 -3.06 4.20
C VAL A 105 -9.80 -2.38 2.98
N TYR A 106 -9.32 -2.68 1.76
CA TYR A 106 -9.68 -1.93 0.55
C TYR A 106 -10.71 -2.62 -0.35
N VAL A 107 -10.90 -3.94 -0.22
CA VAL A 107 -11.78 -4.71 -1.10
C VAL A 107 -13.00 -5.23 -0.34
N THR A 108 -12.79 -5.96 0.76
CA THR A 108 -13.90 -6.59 1.50
C THR A 108 -14.46 -5.71 2.62
N PHE A 109 -13.74 -4.66 3.01
CA PHE A 109 -14.06 -3.79 4.17
C PHE A 109 -14.27 -4.59 5.47
N ASP A 110 -13.57 -5.71 5.63
CA ASP A 110 -13.58 -6.53 6.84
C ASP A 110 -12.49 -6.05 7.80
N PHE A 111 -12.85 -5.09 8.67
CA PHE A 111 -11.90 -4.49 9.62
C PHE A 111 -11.50 -5.44 10.75
N ASP A 112 -12.39 -6.36 11.15
CA ASP A 112 -12.09 -7.40 12.15
C ASP A 112 -11.12 -8.45 11.57
N GLY A 113 -11.29 -8.82 10.30
CA GLY A 113 -10.33 -9.59 9.52
C GLY A 113 -9.00 -8.88 9.38
N ALA A 114 -9.01 -7.60 9.00
CA ALA A 114 -7.80 -6.79 8.84
C ALA A 114 -6.98 -6.72 10.13
N LEU A 115 -7.61 -6.53 11.29
CA LEU A 115 -6.89 -6.45 12.57
C LEU A 115 -6.20 -7.77 12.95
N ARG A 116 -6.86 -8.91 12.69
CA ARG A 116 -6.25 -10.24 12.89
C ARG A 116 -5.07 -10.45 11.93
N LYS A 117 -5.24 -10.07 10.67
CA LYS A 117 -4.19 -10.16 9.65
C LYS A 117 -3.01 -9.25 9.96
N LEU A 118 -3.23 -8.10 10.61
CA LEU A 118 -2.17 -7.21 11.05
C LEU A 118 -1.25 -7.88 12.09
N GLN A 119 -1.79 -8.72 12.98
CA GLN A 119 -0.98 -9.51 13.92
C GLN A 119 -0.13 -10.54 13.18
N GLU A 120 -0.73 -11.25 12.21
CA GLU A 120 0.01 -12.19 11.36
C GLU A 120 1.11 -11.47 10.54
N CYS A 121 0.84 -10.24 10.07
CA CYS A 121 1.84 -9.41 9.39
C CYS A 121 3.03 -9.10 10.30
N ASN A 122 2.78 -8.76 11.57
CA ASN A 122 3.86 -8.52 12.52
C ASN A 122 4.77 -9.74 12.66
N ASP A 123 4.20 -10.93 12.80
CA ASP A 123 4.98 -12.16 12.92
C ASP A 123 5.78 -12.45 11.64
N VAL A 124 5.19 -12.22 10.46
CA VAL A 124 5.89 -12.39 9.18
C VAL A 124 7.03 -11.39 9.01
N LEU A 125 6.85 -10.15 9.45
CA LEU A 125 7.87 -9.09 9.36
C LEU A 125 9.00 -9.33 10.36
N MET A 126 8.69 -9.74 11.59
CA MET A 126 9.65 -10.05 12.64
C MET A 126 10.52 -11.27 12.29
N ASN A 127 9.95 -12.26 11.61
CA ASN A 127 10.67 -13.45 11.15
C ASN A 127 11.47 -13.23 9.85
N ASN A 128 11.49 -12.02 9.28
CA ASN A 128 12.16 -11.74 8.01
C ASN A 128 13.54 -11.09 8.23
N PRO A 129 14.66 -11.81 7.98
CA PRO A 129 16.02 -11.30 8.22
C PRO A 129 16.38 -10.09 7.34
N PHE A 130 15.65 -9.86 6.24
CA PHE A 130 15.92 -8.78 5.29
C PHE A 130 15.34 -7.43 5.74
N LEU A 131 14.27 -7.45 6.53
CA LEU A 131 13.59 -6.26 7.06
C LEU A 131 14.01 -5.94 8.49
N TRP A 132 14.54 -6.95 9.20
CA TRP A 132 15.25 -6.78 10.46
C TRP A 132 16.71 -6.41 10.19
N THR A 133 16.97 -5.15 9.83
CA THR A 133 18.34 -4.61 9.87
C THR A 133 18.58 -4.00 11.25
N PRO A 134 19.38 -4.64 12.14
CA PRO A 134 19.63 -4.20 13.51
C PRO A 134 20.60 -3.01 13.63
N ASN A 135 20.90 -2.32 12.53
CA ASN A 135 21.82 -1.20 12.49
C ASN A 135 21.08 0.11 12.80
N SER A 136 20.95 0.33 14.12
CA SER A 136 21.08 1.61 14.83
C SER A 136 20.12 2.75 14.45
N THR A 137 19.36 3.20 15.46
CA THR A 137 18.65 4.49 15.58
C THR A 137 17.40 4.76 14.73
N ALA A 138 17.07 3.97 13.70
CA ALA A 138 15.80 4.08 13.00
C ALA A 138 14.73 3.20 13.67
N VAL A 139 13.55 3.77 13.93
CA VAL A 139 12.32 3.03 14.26
C VAL A 139 12.22 1.82 13.33
N SER A 140 12.01 0.63 13.89
CA SER A 140 11.99 -0.61 13.11
C SER A 140 11.02 -0.44 11.95
N LEU A 141 11.40 -0.84 10.73
CA LEU A 141 10.52 -0.76 9.55
C LEU A 141 9.17 -1.44 9.84
N THR A 142 9.17 -2.44 10.71
CA THR A 142 7.98 -3.11 11.24
C THR A 142 7.11 -2.19 12.09
N GLU A 143 7.68 -1.37 12.98
CA GLU A 143 6.94 -0.41 13.79
C GLU A 143 6.28 0.66 12.91
N GLN A 144 7.01 1.21 11.93
CA GLN A 144 6.46 2.17 10.97
C GLN A 144 5.33 1.56 10.13
N PHE A 145 5.50 0.30 9.70
CA PHE A 145 4.46 -0.43 8.99
C PHE A 145 3.21 -0.59 9.86
N LEU A 146 3.37 -1.02 11.11
CA LEU A 146 2.26 -1.25 12.04
C LEU A 146 1.49 0.04 12.37
N GLU A 147 2.21 1.14 12.60
CA GLU A 147 1.61 2.45 12.85
C GLU A 147 0.79 2.91 11.63
N ASN A 148 1.38 2.88 10.44
CA ASN A 148 0.69 3.26 9.20
C ASN A 148 -0.50 2.36 8.90
N ALA A 149 -0.37 1.05 9.05
CA ALA A 149 -1.44 0.09 8.82
C ALA A 149 -2.62 0.29 9.80
N SER A 150 -2.31 0.59 11.06
CA SER A 150 -3.32 0.92 12.09
C SER A 150 -4.07 2.20 11.73
N HIS A 151 -3.35 3.26 11.34
CA HIS A 151 -3.96 4.52 10.91
C HIS A 151 -4.83 4.38 9.66
N ILE A 152 -4.42 3.56 8.68
CA ILE A 152 -5.24 3.26 7.51
C ILE A 152 -6.55 2.60 7.96
N THR A 153 -6.44 1.54 8.77
CA THR A 153 -7.61 0.77 9.23
C THR A 153 -8.60 1.65 9.98
N GLU A 154 -8.12 2.49 10.90
CA GLU A 154 -8.94 3.44 11.66
C GLU A 154 -9.65 4.46 10.74
N ARG A 155 -8.92 5.05 9.81
CA ARG A 155 -9.49 6.00 8.84
C ARG A 155 -10.58 5.39 7.99
N PHE A 156 -10.35 4.19 7.44
CA PHE A 156 -11.34 3.51 6.61
C PHE A 156 -12.55 3.04 7.42
N CYS A 157 -12.36 2.60 8.67
CA CYS A 157 -13.46 2.28 9.57
C CYS A 157 -14.36 3.50 9.83
N HIS A 158 -13.77 4.66 10.14
CA HIS A 158 -14.53 5.89 10.38
C HIS A 158 -15.31 6.36 9.14
N ILE A 159 -14.69 6.29 7.95
CA ILE A 159 -15.36 6.64 6.69
C ILE A 159 -16.53 5.70 6.41
N HIS A 160 -16.34 4.39 6.61
CA HIS A 160 -17.37 3.40 6.36
C HIS A 160 -18.57 3.58 7.30
N GLN A 161 -18.33 3.76 8.60
CA GLN A 161 -19.39 4.05 9.59
C GLN A 161 -20.17 5.33 9.24
N TYR A 162 -19.49 6.38 8.78
CA TYR A 162 -20.14 7.61 8.35
C TYR A 162 -21.01 7.40 7.11
N SER A 163 -20.52 6.67 6.10
CA SER A 163 -21.27 6.38 4.88
C SER A 163 -22.55 5.57 5.16
N MET A 164 -22.47 4.55 6.03
CA MET A 164 -23.61 3.75 6.44
C MET A 164 -24.66 4.58 7.22
N HIS A 165 -24.22 5.51 8.07
CA HIS A 165 -25.13 6.43 8.76
C HIS A 165 -25.72 7.48 7.82
N ALA A 166 -24.98 7.92 6.80
CA ALA A 166 -25.46 8.88 5.81
C ALA A 166 -26.55 8.27 4.90
N GLU A 167 -26.41 7.00 4.51
CA GLU A 167 -27.44 6.29 3.72
C GLU A 167 -28.75 6.08 4.50
N MET A 168 -28.68 5.84 5.82
CA MET A 168 -29.88 5.76 6.67
C MET A 168 -30.57 7.12 6.86
N ARG A 169 -29.83 8.24 6.74
CA ARG A 169 -30.41 9.59 6.64
C ARG A 169 -30.76 9.85 5.18
N GLY A 170 -31.88 9.29 4.73
CA GLY A 170 -32.38 9.44 3.35
C GLY A 170 -32.40 10.89 2.83
N PRO A 171 -32.56 11.10 1.51
CA PRO A 171 -32.34 12.39 0.87
C PRO A 171 -33.14 13.49 1.59
N ARG A 172 -32.43 14.47 2.16
CA ARG A 172 -33.05 15.68 2.70
C ARG A 172 -33.81 16.34 1.55
N GLY A 173 -35.13 16.20 1.56
CA GLY A 173 -36.03 16.89 0.64
C GLY A 173 -35.75 18.40 0.67
N PRO A 174 -36.01 19.12 -0.43
CA PRO A 174 -35.75 20.55 -0.49
C PRO A 174 -36.49 21.27 0.64
N PRO A 175 -35.89 22.33 1.23
CA PRO A 175 -36.54 23.08 2.29
C PRO A 175 -37.87 23.67 1.79
N SER A 176 -38.95 23.44 2.54
CA SER A 176 -40.28 23.98 2.25
C SER A 176 -40.26 25.51 2.15
N PRO A 177 -40.91 26.12 1.16
CA PRO A 177 -41.02 27.57 1.03
C PRO A 177 -42.13 28.09 1.93
N GLU A 178 -41.84 28.29 3.23
CA GLU A 178 -42.79 28.85 4.18
C GLU A 178 -42.36 30.25 4.63
N GLY A 179 -43.23 31.23 4.36
CA GLY A 179 -43.16 32.56 4.99
C GLY A 179 -42.99 33.76 4.06
N ARG A 180 -43.74 33.86 2.96
CA ARG A 180 -43.95 35.14 2.26
C ARG A 180 -44.81 36.03 3.17
N ARG A 181 -44.20 36.80 4.07
CA ARG A 181 -44.89 37.85 4.84
C ARG A 181 -45.18 39.02 3.90
N ILE A 182 -46.46 39.24 3.59
CA ILE A 182 -46.95 40.47 2.98
C ILE A 182 -46.98 41.53 4.09
N PRO A 183 -46.36 42.71 3.93
CA PRO A 183 -46.60 43.81 4.86
C PRO A 183 -47.93 44.49 4.50
N GLU A 184 -48.88 44.48 5.43
CA GLU A 184 -50.05 45.36 5.35
C GLU A 184 -49.59 46.81 5.53
N GLY A 185 -49.95 47.65 4.57
CA GLY A 185 -49.67 49.09 4.60
C GLY A 185 -50.63 49.83 5.54
N PRO A 186 -50.27 51.06 5.94
CA PRO A 186 -51.15 51.97 6.67
C PRO A 186 -52.26 52.56 5.78
#